data_AF-A0A920VFK5-F1
#
_entry.id   AF-A0A920VFK5-F1
#
_cell.length_a   1.000
_cell.length_b   1.000
_cell.length_c   1.000
_cell.angle_alpha   90.00
_cell.angle_beta   90.00
_cell.angle_gamma   90.00
#
_symmetry.space_group_name_H-M   'P 1'
#
loop_
_entity.id
_entity.type
_entity.pdbx_description
1 polymer ?
#
loop_
_entity_poly.entity_id
_entity_poly.type
_entity_poly.pdbx_seq_one_letter_code
_entity_poly.pdbx_strand_id
1 'polypeptide(L)' 'MTAGALADQGRLAEAVRLLEKGWKAPSRPRDHHLRRAYALADLYERSGATSRARDLFAWIRGHDGGFADVADRVRSLT' A
#
# COMPACT_ATOMS: atom_id res chain seq x y z
N MET A 1 1.51 -18.95 -1.86
CA MET A 1 0.32 -18.12 -1.56
C MET A 1 0.62 -16.67 -1.87
N THR A 2 -0.36 -15.91 -2.36
CA THR A 2 -0.23 -14.47 -2.61
C THR A 2 -0.77 -13.66 -1.43
N ALA A 3 -0.40 -12.38 -1.32
CA ALA A 3 -0.87 -11.52 -0.24
C ALA A 3 -2.38 -11.28 -0.32
N GLY A 4 -2.93 -11.14 -1.53
CA GLY A 4 -4.37 -11.06 -1.77
C GLY A 4 -5.12 -12.27 -1.20
N ALA A 5 -4.66 -13.49 -1.52
CA ALA A 5 -5.31 -14.71 -1.02
C ALA A 5 -5.29 -14.82 0.52
N LEU A 6 -4.23 -14.33 1.18
CA LEU A 6 -4.19 -14.26 2.65
C LEU A 6 -5.18 -13.23 3.19
N ALA A 7 -5.27 -12.07 2.55
CA ALA A 7 -6.21 -11.03 2.93
C ALA A 7 -7.67 -11.47 2.76
N ASP A 8 -7.98 -12.20 1.69
CA ASP A 8 -9.31 -12.75 1.41
C ASP A 8 -9.72 -13.81 2.45
N GLN A 9 -8.74 -14.48 3.08
CA GLN A 9 -8.95 -15.40 4.21
C GLN A 9 -9.02 -14.69 5.57
N GLY A 10 -9.04 -13.35 5.60
CA GLY A 10 -8.99 -12.57 6.84
C GLY A 10 -7.62 -12.54 7.53
N ARG A 11 -6.57 -13.11 6.91
CA ARG A 11 -5.21 -13.20 7.46
C ARG A 11 -4.40 -11.95 7.10
N LEU A 12 -4.93 -10.78 7.44
CA LEU A 12 -4.38 -9.48 7.08
C LEU A 12 -2.93 -9.28 7.56
N ALA A 13 -2.61 -9.71 8.79
CA ALA A 13 -1.26 -9.60 9.33
C ALA A 13 -0.22 -10.39 8.50
N GLU A 14 -0.61 -11.56 7.97
CA GLU A 14 0.28 -12.37 7.13
C GLU A 14 0.39 -11.80 5.71
N ALA A 15 -0.70 -11.26 5.18
CA ALA A 15 -0.70 -10.54 3.91
C ALA A 15 0.25 -9.33 3.94
N VAL A 16 0.19 -8.53 5.02
CA VAL A 16 1.09 -7.39 5.27
C VAL A 16 2.53 -7.87 5.32
N ARG A 17 2.85 -8.88 6.16
CA ARG A 17 4.23 -9.43 6.26
C ARG A 17 4.77 -9.90 4.91
N LEU A 18 3.92 -10.50 4.07
CA LEU A 18 4.32 -10.98 2.75
C LEU A 18 4.67 -9.82 1.81
N LEU A 19 3.91 -8.72 1.83
CA LEU A 19 4.22 -7.53 1.01
C LEU A 19 5.36 -6.69 1.58
N GLU A 20 5.52 -6.63 2.90
CA GLU A 20 6.66 -5.96 3.58
C GLU A 20 7.99 -6.66 3.27
N LYS A 21 7.99 -7.97 3.01
CA LYS A 21 9.22 -8.74 2.77
C LYS A 21 10.00 -8.20 1.57
N GLY A 22 11.15 -7.58 1.84
CA GLY A 22 11.99 -6.97 0.81
C GLY A 22 11.38 -5.71 0.18
N TRP A 23 10.39 -5.10 0.82
CA TRP A 23 9.88 -3.80 0.43
C TRP A 23 10.81 -2.69 0.93
N LYS A 24 11.21 -1.82 0.00
CA LYS A 24 11.85 -0.54 0.30
C LYS A 24 11.41 0.43 -0.78
N ALA A 25 10.87 1.57 -0.38
CA ALA A 25 10.49 2.63 -1.31
C ALA A 25 11.73 3.19 -2.03
N PRO A 26 11.85 3.05 -3.36
CA PRO A 26 12.99 3.59 -4.10
C PRO A 26 12.83 5.10 -4.36
N SER A 27 13.93 5.85 -4.46
CA SER A 27 13.85 7.29 -4.76
C SER A 27 13.33 7.61 -6.17
N ARG A 28 13.46 6.66 -7.12
CA ARG A 28 12.94 6.74 -8.49
C ARG A 28 12.11 5.50 -8.80
N PRO A 29 10.85 5.46 -8.35
CA PRO A 29 10.01 4.30 -8.57
C PRO A 29 9.68 4.10 -10.04
N ARG A 30 9.35 2.86 -10.36
CA ARG A 30 8.72 2.45 -11.63
C ARG A 30 7.31 1.98 -11.31
N ASP A 31 6.45 1.85 -12.30
CA ASP A 31 5.04 1.45 -12.11
C ASP A 31 4.84 0.24 -11.19
N HIS A 32 5.66 -0.81 -11.31
CA HIS A 32 5.51 -2.00 -10.47
C HIS A 32 5.84 -1.72 -8.99
N HIS A 33 6.71 -0.76 -8.70
CA HIS A 33 6.94 -0.27 -7.34
C HIS A 33 5.72 0.48 -6.81
N LEU A 34 5.08 1.32 -7.65
CA LEU A 34 3.87 2.04 -7.28
C LEU A 34 2.70 1.07 -7.03
N ARG A 35 2.52 0.06 -7.89
CA ARG A 35 1.52 -1.02 -7.71
C ARG A 35 1.75 -1.78 -6.41
N ARG A 36 3.01 -2.12 -6.10
CA ARG A 36 3.35 -2.80 -4.85
C ARG A 36 3.12 -1.93 -3.62
N ALA A 37 3.50 -0.65 -3.68
CA ALA A 37 3.23 0.32 -2.62
C ALA A 37 1.73 0.46 -2.37
N TYR A 38 0.93 0.55 -3.44
CA TYR A 38 -0.51 0.66 -3.35
C TYR A 38 -1.12 -0.57 -2.67
N ALA A 39 -0.75 -1.77 -3.10
CA ALA A 39 -1.23 -3.00 -2.48
C ALA A 39 -0.86 -3.10 -1.00
N LEU A 40 0.35 -2.65 -0.62
CA LEU A 40 0.77 -2.62 0.78
C LEU A 40 0.00 -1.56 1.59
N ALA A 41 -0.27 -0.39 1.01
CA ALA A 41 -1.05 0.67 1.65
C ALA A 41 -2.50 0.23 1.89
N ASP A 42 -3.13 -0.42 0.91
CA ASP A 42 -4.47 -1.00 1.05
C ASP A 42 -4.53 -2.04 2.17
N LEU A 43 -3.53 -2.93 2.26
CA LEU A 43 -3.45 -3.90 3.35
C LEU A 43 -3.25 -3.25 4.72
N TYR A 44 -2.45 -2.18 4.80
CA TYR A 44 -2.31 -1.42 6.04
C TYR A 44 -3.63 -0.79 6.46
N GLU A 45 -4.39 -0.21 5.52
CA GLU A 45 -5.67 0.38 5.84
C GLU A 45 -6.66 -0.68 6.35
N ARG A 46 -6.79 -1.79 5.62
CA ARG A 46 -7.65 -2.92 6.00
C ARG A 46 -7.26 -3.53 7.34
N SER A 47 -5.97 -3.51 7.69
CA SER A 47 -5.47 -3.99 8.99
C SER A 47 -5.58 -2.96 10.12
N GLY A 48 -6.11 -1.76 9.86
CA GLY A 48 -6.21 -0.67 10.83
C GLY A 48 -4.90 0.10 11.07
N ALA A 49 -3.83 -0.19 10.33
CA ALA A 49 -2.57 0.56 10.36
C ALA A 49 -2.67 1.85 9.52
N THR A 50 -3.69 2.67 9.80
CA THR A 50 -4.10 3.83 9.00
C THR A 50 -2.99 4.86 8.81
N SER A 51 -2.15 5.12 9.83
CA SER A 51 -0.98 6.01 9.67
C SER A 51 0.00 5.51 8.61
N ARG A 52 0.29 4.19 8.59
CA ARG A 52 1.21 3.60 7.59
C ARG A 52 0.59 3.59 6.19
N ALA A 53 -0.72 3.34 6.10
CA ALA A 53 -1.44 3.45 4.84
C ALA A 53 -1.34 4.87 4.28
N ARG A 54 -1.61 5.88 5.13
CA ARG A 54 -1.53 7.30 4.76
C ARG A 54 -0.14 7.68 4.27
N ASP A 55 0.91 7.32 4.99
CA ASP A 55 2.29 7.63 4.61
C ASP A 55 2.64 7.05 3.24
N LEU A 56 2.20 5.81 2.97
CA LEU A 56 2.52 5.13 1.74
C LEU A 56 1.67 5.65 0.56
N PHE A 57 0.39 5.95 0.76
CA PHE A 57 -0.43 6.62 -0.25
C PHE A 57 0.09 8.03 -0.55
N ALA A 58 0.54 8.78 0.46
CA ALA A 58 1.15 10.10 0.28
C ALA A 58 2.47 10.01 -0.51
N TRP A 59 3.28 8.97 -0.23
CA TRP A 59 4.49 8.70 -1.00
C TRP A 59 4.16 8.42 -2.48
N ILE A 60 3.16 7.57 -2.78
CA ILE A 60 2.75 7.30 -4.16
C ILE A 60 2.28 8.59 -4.84
N ARG A 61 1.40 9.35 -4.20
CA ARG A 61 0.87 10.62 -4.72
C ARG A 61 1.98 11.63 -5.02
N GLY A 62 3.05 11.64 -4.24
CA GLY A 62 4.20 12.51 -4.46
C GLY A 62 5.01 12.17 -5.71
N HIS A 63 4.97 10.92 -6.19
CA HIS A 63 5.64 10.47 -7.42
C HIS A 63 4.70 10.47 -8.62
N ASP A 64 3.46 10.02 -8.44
CA ASP A 64 2.41 10.00 -9.45
C ASP A 64 1.06 10.28 -8.79
N GLY A 65 0.62 11.53 -8.89
CA GLY A 65 -0.65 11.98 -8.32
C GLY A 65 -1.90 11.41 -8.99
N GLY A 66 -1.76 10.89 -10.22
CA GLY A 66 -2.85 10.26 -10.98
C GLY A 66 -2.86 8.74 -10.86
N PHE A 67 -1.98 8.16 -10.04
CA PHE A 67 -1.90 6.72 -9.88
C PHE A 67 -3.15 6.17 -9.17
N ALA A 68 -3.99 5.43 -9.90
CA ALA A 68 -5.25 4.91 -9.37
C ALA A 68 -6.10 6.02 -8.71
N ASP A 69 -6.52 5.84 -7.46
CA ASP A 69 -7.34 6.75 -6.67
C ASP A 69 -6.56 7.36 -5.48
N VAL A 70 -5.21 7.38 -5.52
CA VAL A 70 -4.38 7.79 -4.36
C VAL A 70 -4.67 9.19 -3.85
N ALA A 71 -5.13 10.11 -4.71
CA ALA A 71 -5.56 11.43 -4.30
C ALA A 71 -6.77 11.39 -3.36
N ASP A 72 -7.70 10.47 -3.59
CA ASP A 72 -8.89 10.25 -2.77
C ASP A 72 -8.52 9.50 -1.49
N ARG A 73 -7.68 8.46 -1.58
CA ARG A 73 -7.23 7.67 -0.42
C ARG A 73 -6.49 8.51 0.62
N VAL A 74 -5.62 9.43 0.21
CA VAL A 74 -4.93 10.34 1.16
C VAL A 74 -5.92 11.27 1.86
N ARG A 75 -6.98 11.72 1.16
CA ARG A 75 -8.02 12.58 1.74
C ARG A 75 -8.95 11.83 2.69
N SER A 76 -9.27 10.57 2.40
CA SER A 76 -10.16 9.78 3.26
C SER A 76 -9.50 9.33 4.57
N LEU A 77 -8.17 9.27 4.59
CA LEU A 77 -7.39 8.85 5.75
C LEU A 77 -6.99 10.02 6.65
N THR A 78 -7.54 11.22 6.52
CA THR A 78 -7.20 12.39 7.37
C THR A 78 -7.63 12.20 8.82
#